data_AF-A0A3D3QES3-F1
#
_entry.id   AF-A0A3D3QES3-F1
#
_cell.length_a   1.000
_cell.length_b   1.000
_cell.length_c   1.000
_cell.angle_alpha   90.00
_cell.angle_beta   90.00
_cell.angle_gamma   90.00
#
_symmetry.space_group_name_H-M   'P 1'
#
loop_
_entity.id
_entity.type
_entity.pdbx_description
1 polymer ?
#
loop_
_entity_poly.entity_id
_entity_poly.type
_entity_poly.pdbx_seq_one_letter_code
_entity_poly.pdbx_strand_id
1 'polypeptide(L)'
;MAHERRSQRGSGPAPGRVAGAVRTPPGPAVARTPRRGQGRGAAARASGRGARIVTCSSCGTENREGARFCRACGAALARTCPNGHPVAADARFCDDCGAAVEGVPATNAASRPTAPEAVAERRMVSVLFADLVGFTTYSEGRDAEDVRELLSRYFDTCRTIIVRYGGTVEKFIGDAVM
;
A
#
# COMPACT_ATOMS: atom_id res chain seq x y z
N MET A 1 -41.95 -25.05 43.34
CA MET A 1 -40.72 -25.37 44.09
C MET A 1 -39.56 -24.79 43.28
N ALA A 2 -39.38 -23.46 43.27
CA ALA A 2 -38.69 -22.68 44.30
C ALA A 2 -37.22 -23.12 44.45
N HIS A 3 -36.32 -22.43 43.75
CA HIS A 3 -35.15 -21.83 44.39
C HIS A 3 -34.55 -20.73 43.50
N GLU A 4 -34.88 -19.50 43.88
CA GLU A 4 -34.16 -18.27 43.56
C GLU A 4 -32.70 -18.33 44.04
N ARG A 5 -31.78 -17.79 43.22
CA ARG A 5 -30.68 -16.96 43.72
C ARG A 5 -30.48 -15.75 42.80
N ARG A 6 -31.06 -14.64 43.23
CA ARG A 6 -30.72 -13.26 42.87
C ARG A 6 -29.46 -12.87 43.63
N SER A 7 -28.43 -12.29 43.00
CA SER A 7 -27.44 -11.49 43.72
C SER A 7 -26.62 -10.55 42.81
N GLN A 8 -27.02 -9.27 42.83
CA GLN A 8 -26.16 -8.06 42.90
C GLN A 8 -25.35 -7.70 41.63
N ARG A 9 -25.83 -6.79 40.77
CA ARG A 9 -25.64 -5.32 40.85
C ARG A 9 -24.37 -4.89 41.60
N GLY A 10 -23.31 -4.64 40.83
CA GLY A 10 -22.15 -3.84 41.22
C GLY A 10 -21.93 -2.74 40.19
N SER A 11 -22.42 -1.55 40.50
CA SER A 11 -22.15 -0.28 39.82
C SER A 11 -20.96 0.40 40.50
N GLY A 12 -19.92 0.76 39.73
CA GLY A 12 -18.77 1.53 40.21
C GLY A 12 -17.75 1.80 39.10
N PRO A 13 -16.99 2.91 39.15
CA PRO A 13 -16.84 3.82 38.01
C PRO A 13 -15.63 3.57 37.10
N ALA A 14 -15.73 4.10 35.89
CA ALA A 14 -14.66 4.22 34.91
C ALA A 14 -13.52 5.15 35.38
N PRO A 15 -12.24 4.76 35.23
CA PRO A 15 -11.12 5.69 35.29
C PRO A 15 -10.60 6.05 33.89
N GLY A 16 -10.67 7.35 33.57
CA GLY A 16 -9.57 8.12 32.98
C GLY A 16 -9.15 7.84 31.54
N ARG A 17 -9.69 8.61 30.60
CA ARG A 17 -8.99 8.94 29.35
C ARG A 17 -7.70 9.70 29.70
N VAL A 18 -6.56 9.05 29.60
CA VAL A 18 -5.26 9.73 29.54
C VAL A 18 -5.05 10.25 28.12
N ALA A 19 -5.21 11.56 27.95
CA ALA A 19 -4.76 12.26 26.76
C ALA A 19 -3.23 12.27 26.74
N GLY A 20 -2.64 11.33 25.98
CA GLY A 20 -1.22 11.36 25.65
C GLY A 20 -0.96 12.51 24.69
N ALA A 21 -0.48 13.64 25.22
CA ALA A 21 0.06 14.73 24.43
C ALA A 21 1.29 14.22 23.66
N VAL A 22 1.17 14.11 22.34
CA VAL A 22 2.30 13.85 21.43
C VAL A 22 3.26 15.04 21.56
N ARG A 23 4.38 14.84 22.25
CA ARG A 23 5.49 15.80 22.26
C ARG A 23 6.14 15.77 20.89
N THR A 24 5.92 16.81 20.10
CA THR A 24 6.63 17.03 18.84
C THR A 24 8.12 17.25 19.15
N PRO A 25 9.05 16.54 18.50
CA PRO A 25 10.48 16.85 18.63
C PRO A 25 10.76 18.24 18.04
N PRO A 26 11.67 19.05 18.64
CA PRO A 26 12.08 20.31 18.04
C PRO A 26 12.83 20.03 16.73
N GLY A 27 12.38 20.69 15.65
CA GLY A 27 13.07 20.65 14.36
C GLY A 27 14.50 21.19 14.46
N PRO A 28 15.40 20.77 13.56
CA PRO A 28 16.80 21.19 13.61
C PRO A 28 16.91 22.71 13.42
N ALA A 29 17.62 23.34 14.35
CA ALA A 29 17.94 24.75 14.34
C ALA A 29 18.68 25.12 13.04
N VAL A 30 18.05 25.93 12.20
CA VAL A 30 18.70 26.53 11.04
C VAL A 30 19.68 27.58 11.55
N ALA A 31 20.94 27.18 11.72
CA ALA A 31 22.02 28.08 12.11
C ALA A 31 22.21 29.13 11.01
N ARG A 32 22.01 30.40 11.39
CA ARG A 32 22.32 31.57 10.57
C ARG A 32 23.82 31.89 10.67
N THR A 33 24.41 32.18 9.50
CA THR A 33 25.58 33.07 9.22
C THR A 33 26.99 32.53 9.56
N PRO A 34 28.07 32.92 8.82
CA PRO A 34 28.29 34.26 8.25
C PRO A 34 28.79 34.40 6.79
N ARG A 35 28.66 35.65 6.36
CA ARG A 35 29.18 36.26 5.14
C ARG A 35 30.72 36.25 5.07
N ARG A 36 31.21 36.05 3.84
CA ARG A 36 32.34 36.75 3.19
C ARG A 36 33.76 36.35 3.60
N GLY A 37 34.36 35.50 2.77
CA GLY A 37 35.80 35.44 2.55
C GLY A 37 36.09 35.65 1.06
N GLN A 38 36.69 36.79 0.70
CA GLN A 38 37.18 37.08 -0.64
C GLN A 38 38.43 36.25 -0.91
N GLY A 39 38.35 35.30 -1.84
CA GLY A 39 39.51 34.64 -2.43
C GLY A 39 39.63 35.06 -3.89
N ARG A 40 40.61 35.93 -4.20
CA ARG A 40 41.02 36.25 -5.57
C ARG A 40 41.69 35.00 -6.15
N GLY A 41 41.14 34.46 -7.22
CA GLY A 41 41.70 33.36 -8.00
C GLY A 41 41.46 33.58 -9.49
N ALA A 42 42.57 33.71 -10.20
CA ALA A 42 42.79 33.87 -11.64
C ALA A 42 41.60 33.66 -12.60
N ALA A 43 41.38 34.67 -13.44
CA ALA A 43 40.55 34.61 -14.63
C ALA A 43 41.13 33.61 -15.66
N ALA A 44 40.59 32.40 -15.70
CA ALA A 44 40.73 31.55 -16.87
C ALA A 44 39.73 32.03 -17.93
N ARG A 45 40.24 32.79 -18.91
CA ARG A 45 39.53 33.09 -20.15
C ARG A 45 39.32 31.77 -20.91
N ALA A 46 38.15 31.17 -20.78
CA ALA A 46 37.72 30.09 -21.65
C ALA A 46 36.86 30.67 -22.78
N SER A 47 37.48 30.72 -23.95
CA SER A 47 36.88 31.07 -25.23
C SER A 47 35.62 30.24 -25.51
N GLY A 48 34.59 30.90 -26.03
CA GLY A 48 33.24 30.36 -26.20
C GLY A 48 33.17 29.15 -27.14
N ARG A 49 32.62 28.06 -26.62
CA ARG A 49 31.65 27.23 -27.34
C ARG A 49 30.31 27.56 -26.71
N GLY A 50 29.38 28.12 -27.49
CA GLY A 50 28.09 28.59 -26.98
C GLY A 50 27.45 27.52 -26.12
N ALA A 51 27.46 27.73 -24.79
CA ALA A 51 26.82 26.83 -23.86
C ALA A 51 25.35 26.82 -24.23
N ARG A 52 24.80 25.69 -24.69
CA ARG A 52 23.37 25.66 -25.01
C ARG A 52 22.64 25.85 -23.69
N ILE A 53 21.75 26.84 -23.67
CA ILE A 53 20.98 27.19 -22.49
C ILE A 53 19.79 26.23 -22.45
N VAL A 54 19.56 25.59 -21.30
CA VAL A 54 18.33 24.82 -21.06
C VAL A 54 17.41 25.63 -20.16
N THR A 55 16.19 25.87 -20.63
CA THR A 55 15.17 26.62 -19.89
C THR A 55 14.41 25.68 -18.98
N CYS A 56 14.30 26.03 -17.70
CA CYS A 56 13.54 25.22 -16.74
C CYS A 56 12.05 25.27 -17.08
N SER A 57 11.43 24.12 -17.34
CA SER A 57 9.98 24.01 -17.58
C SER A 57 9.13 24.36 -16.36
N SER A 58 9.69 24.31 -15.15
CA SER A 58 8.97 24.62 -13.90
C SER A 58 8.96 26.10 -13.52
N CYS A 59 10.01 26.88 -13.85
CA CYS A 59 10.12 28.29 -13.44
C CYS A 59 10.69 29.24 -14.48
N GLY A 60 11.05 28.75 -15.68
CA GLY A 60 11.59 29.56 -16.78
C GLY A 60 13.05 29.99 -16.61
N THR A 61 13.72 29.66 -15.51
CA THR A 61 15.13 30.04 -15.32
C THR A 61 16.05 29.36 -16.34
N GLU A 62 16.96 30.14 -16.92
CA GLU A 62 18.03 29.66 -17.78
C GLU A 62 19.11 28.93 -16.97
N ASN A 63 19.44 27.71 -17.41
CA ASN A 63 20.42 26.85 -16.77
C ASN A 63 21.50 26.40 -17.78
N ARG A 64 22.67 26.07 -17.26
CA ARG A 64 23.81 25.55 -18.05
C ARG A 64 23.48 24.17 -18.61
N GLU A 65 23.89 23.90 -19.85
CA GLU A 65 23.88 22.55 -20.43
C GLU A 65 24.49 21.50 -19.49
N GLY A 66 23.79 20.38 -19.30
CA GLY A 66 24.20 19.30 -18.39
C GLY A 66 23.92 19.54 -16.90
N ALA A 67 23.28 20.66 -16.51
CA ALA A 67 22.79 20.81 -15.14
C ALA A 67 21.71 19.77 -14.83
N ARG A 68 21.87 19.00 -13.75
CA ARG A 68 20.87 18.00 -13.32
C ARG A 68 19.66 18.65 -12.65
N PHE A 69 19.84 19.83 -12.06
CA PHE A 69 18.82 20.58 -11.34
C PHE A 69 18.85 22.06 -11.72
N CYS A 70 17.70 22.72 -11.62
CA CYS A 70 17.56 24.17 -11.83
C CYS A 70 18.22 24.95 -10.69
N ARG A 71 19.08 25.92 -11.03
CA ARG A 71 19.79 26.77 -10.05
C ARG A 71 18.90 27.71 -9.24
N ALA A 72 17.65 27.92 -9.65
CA ALA A 72 16.71 28.81 -8.97
C ALA A 72 15.66 28.02 -8.16
N CYS A 73 14.94 27.09 -8.79
CA CYS A 73 13.83 26.37 -8.13
C CYS A 73 14.16 24.93 -7.71
N GLY A 74 15.31 24.38 -8.10
CA GLY A 74 15.71 23.01 -7.76
C GLY A 74 15.06 21.89 -8.60
N ALA A 75 14.16 22.20 -9.55
CA ALA A 75 13.55 21.18 -10.41
C ALA A 75 14.59 20.40 -11.24
N ALA A 76 14.43 19.09 -11.37
CA ALA A 76 15.30 18.26 -12.20
C ALA A 76 15.18 18.66 -13.68
N LEU A 77 16.31 18.86 -14.36
CA LEU A 77 16.35 19.26 -15.78
C LEU A 77 16.77 18.11 -16.70
N ALA A 78 17.41 17.09 -16.16
CA ALA A 78 17.80 15.88 -16.87
C ALA A 78 17.65 14.68 -15.93
N ARG A 79 17.01 13.62 -16.42
CA ARG A 79 16.95 12.32 -15.75
C ARG A 79 17.64 11.28 -16.63
N THR A 80 17.85 10.10 -16.08
CA THR A 80 18.41 8.95 -16.80
C THR A 80 17.40 7.83 -16.74
N CYS A 81 17.14 7.18 -17.88
CA CYS A 81 16.27 6.00 -17.89
C CYS A 81 16.98 4.79 -17.22
N PRO A 82 16.25 3.70 -16.90
CA PRO A 82 16.86 2.49 -16.34
C PRO A 82 18.01 1.91 -17.18
N ASN A 83 18.00 2.17 -18.49
CA ASN A 83 19.02 1.71 -19.43
C ASN A 83 20.16 2.74 -19.65
N GLY A 84 20.21 3.84 -18.89
CA GLY A 84 21.35 4.76 -18.90
C GLY A 84 21.26 5.93 -19.89
N HIS A 85 20.20 6.02 -20.71
CA HIS A 85 20.04 7.13 -21.66
C HIS A 85 19.52 8.41 -21.00
N PRO A 86 19.96 9.59 -21.46
CA PRO A 86 19.42 10.86 -21.00
C PRO A 86 17.95 10.99 -21.44
N VAL A 87 17.09 11.41 -20.52
CA VAL A 87 15.68 11.69 -20.83
C VAL A 87 15.32 13.10 -20.36
N ALA A 88 14.45 13.76 -21.11
CA ALA A 88 13.92 15.07 -20.74
C ALA A 88 13.18 14.99 -19.40
N ALA A 89 13.15 16.10 -18.66
CA ALA A 89 12.61 16.15 -17.31
C ALA A 89 11.11 15.78 -17.22
N ASP A 90 10.38 15.96 -18.32
CA ASP A 90 8.95 15.72 -18.51
C ASP A 90 8.65 14.46 -19.35
N ALA A 91 9.66 13.77 -19.85
CA ALA A 91 9.49 12.55 -20.62
C ALA A 91 8.86 11.44 -19.76
N ARG A 92 7.91 10.70 -20.33
CA ARG A 92 7.30 9.50 -19.71
C ARG A 92 8.00 8.20 -20.14
N PHE A 93 8.63 8.22 -21.32
CA PHE A 93 9.38 7.13 -21.91
C PHE A 93 10.68 7.66 -22.48
N CYS A 94 11.69 6.79 -22.61
CA CYS A 94 12.95 7.11 -23.26
C CYS A 94 12.80 7.01 -24.79
N ASP A 95 13.20 8.06 -25.52
CA ASP A 95 13.10 8.11 -26.99
C ASP A 95 14.14 7.21 -27.70
N ASP A 96 15.21 6.80 -27.02
CA ASP A 96 16.25 5.91 -27.58
C ASP A 96 15.96 4.41 -27.39
N CYS A 97 15.32 4.01 -26.27
CA CYS A 97 15.13 2.59 -25.93
C CYS A 97 13.72 2.20 -25.48
N GLY A 98 12.78 3.14 -25.36
CA GLY A 98 11.39 2.88 -25.00
C GLY A 98 11.13 2.58 -23.53
N ALA A 99 12.16 2.58 -22.66
CA ALA A 99 11.98 2.33 -21.24
C ALA A 99 11.13 3.43 -20.56
N ALA A 100 10.18 3.02 -19.71
CA ALA A 100 9.42 3.94 -18.88
C ALA A 100 10.35 4.63 -17.87
N VAL A 101 10.20 5.95 -17.71
CA VAL A 101 10.97 6.74 -16.76
C VAL A 101 10.01 7.32 -15.74
N GLU A 102 10.16 6.92 -14.47
CA GLU A 102 9.17 7.22 -13.44
C GLU A 102 9.02 8.73 -13.21
N GLY A 103 7.80 9.23 -13.43
CA GLY A 103 7.48 10.66 -13.39
C GLY A 103 6.01 11.02 -13.57
N VAL A 104 5.08 10.06 -13.44
CA VAL A 104 3.64 10.35 -13.35
C VAL A 104 3.24 10.18 -11.89
N PRO A 105 2.69 11.19 -11.19
CA PRO A 105 1.90 10.90 -10.00
C PRO A 105 0.73 10.06 -10.51
N ALA A 106 0.71 8.78 -10.17
CA ALA A 106 -0.40 7.90 -10.46
C ALA A 106 -1.64 8.41 -9.70
N THR A 107 -2.32 9.42 -10.25
CA THR A 107 -3.68 9.74 -9.82
C THR A 107 -4.57 8.64 -10.37
N ASN A 108 -4.88 7.70 -9.48
CA ASN A 108 -5.81 6.60 -9.63
C ASN A 108 -5.44 5.50 -10.63
N ALA A 109 -4.26 4.90 -10.47
CA ALA A 109 -4.27 3.44 -10.37
C ALA A 109 -4.60 3.16 -8.91
N ALA A 110 -5.79 2.63 -8.63
CA ALA A 110 -6.08 2.08 -7.33
C ALA A 110 -4.92 1.13 -7.00
N SER A 111 -4.05 1.54 -6.08
CA SER A 111 -3.32 0.57 -5.27
C SER A 111 -4.41 -0.29 -4.69
N ARG A 112 -4.68 -1.43 -5.33
CA ARG A 112 -5.39 -2.52 -4.70
C ARG A 112 -4.74 -2.62 -3.33
N PRO A 113 -5.46 -2.36 -2.23
CA PRO A 113 -4.86 -2.43 -0.91
C PRO A 113 -4.16 -3.77 -0.88
N THR A 114 -2.83 -3.73 -0.78
CA THR A 114 -2.06 -4.93 -0.51
C THR A 114 -2.62 -5.36 0.83
N ALA A 115 -3.51 -6.37 0.80
CA ALA A 115 -4.09 -6.91 1.99
C ALA A 115 -2.92 -7.17 2.94
N PRO A 116 -3.00 -6.76 4.22
CA PRO A 116 -1.92 -7.01 5.15
C PRO A 116 -1.52 -8.48 4.98
N GLU A 117 -0.24 -8.73 4.71
CA GLU A 117 0.27 -10.10 4.63
C GLU A 117 -0.17 -10.79 5.90
N ALA A 118 -1.06 -11.79 5.76
CA ALA A 118 -1.56 -12.55 6.88
C ALA A 118 -0.32 -13.15 7.55
N VAL A 119 0.06 -12.61 8.70
CA VAL A 119 1.21 -13.10 9.45
C VAL A 119 0.89 -14.54 9.84
N ALA A 120 1.61 -15.48 9.23
CA ALA A 120 1.44 -16.89 9.54
C ALA A 120 1.79 -17.13 11.00
N GLU A 121 0.80 -17.52 11.80
CA GLU A 121 0.93 -17.75 13.23
C GLU A 121 0.46 -19.15 13.61
N ARG A 122 1.07 -19.71 14.67
CA ARG A 122 0.66 -21.02 15.21
C ARG A 122 -0.25 -20.79 16.41
N ARG A 123 -1.47 -21.33 16.35
CA ARG A 123 -2.46 -21.26 17.43
C ARG A 123 -3.07 -22.64 17.66
N MET A 124 -3.46 -22.92 18.90
CA MET A 124 -4.29 -24.07 19.22
C MET A 124 -5.72 -23.78 18.78
N VAL A 125 -6.28 -24.62 17.92
CA VAL A 125 -7.62 -24.46 17.35
C VAL A 125 -8.36 -25.79 17.39
N SER A 126 -9.68 -25.73 17.40
CA SER A 126 -10.54 -26.88 17.12
C SER A 126 -11.00 -26.81 15.67
N VAL A 127 -10.84 -27.90 14.92
CA VAL A 127 -11.28 -28.00 13.52
C VAL A 127 -12.46 -28.96 13.45
N LEU A 128 -13.51 -28.53 12.75
CA LEU A 128 -14.69 -29.35 12.47
C LEU A 128 -14.66 -29.75 10.99
N PHE A 129 -14.97 -31.01 10.70
CA PHE A 129 -15.26 -31.47 9.35
C PHE A 129 -16.68 -32.05 9.34
N ALA A 130 -17.48 -31.64 8.37
CA ALA A 130 -18.81 -32.20 8.14
C ALA A 130 -19.01 -32.47 6.65
N ASP A 131 -19.60 -33.62 6.32
CA ASP A 131 -19.73 -34.14 4.96
C ASP A 131 -21.10 -34.77 4.76
N LEU A 132 -21.62 -34.79 3.53
CA LEU A 132 -22.95 -35.33 3.25
C LEU A 132 -22.86 -36.85 3.02
N VAL A 133 -23.53 -37.61 3.89
CA VAL A 133 -23.55 -39.07 3.77
C VAL A 133 -24.16 -39.50 2.43
N GLY A 134 -23.37 -40.23 1.63
CA GLY A 134 -23.82 -40.80 0.35
C GLY A 134 -23.91 -39.80 -0.81
N PHE A 135 -23.34 -38.60 -0.67
CA PHE A 135 -23.42 -37.57 -1.70
C PHE A 135 -22.79 -37.97 -3.03
N THR A 136 -21.65 -38.67 -3.01
CA THR A 136 -20.98 -39.10 -4.24
C THR A 136 -21.92 -39.92 -5.13
N THR A 137 -22.51 -40.98 -4.58
CA THR A 137 -23.51 -41.80 -5.28
C THR A 137 -24.77 -41.00 -5.65
N TYR A 138 -25.19 -40.06 -4.81
CA TYR A 138 -26.31 -39.17 -5.13
C TYR A 138 -26.02 -38.30 -6.37
N SER A 139 -24.80 -37.85 -6.56
CA SER A 139 -24.41 -36.91 -7.61
C SER A 139 -24.20 -37.55 -8.98
N GLU A 140 -23.75 -38.81 -9.04
CA GLU A 140 -23.32 -39.49 -10.28
C GLU A 140 -24.40 -39.58 -11.38
N GLY A 141 -25.67 -39.59 -11.00
CA GLY A 141 -26.80 -39.74 -11.92
C GLY A 141 -27.70 -38.50 -12.03
N ARG A 142 -27.27 -37.35 -11.51
CA ARG A 142 -28.10 -36.14 -11.45
C ARG A 142 -27.58 -35.03 -12.34
N ASP A 143 -28.49 -34.16 -12.75
CA ASP A 143 -28.13 -32.94 -13.45
C ASP A 143 -27.28 -32.04 -12.54
N ALA A 144 -26.31 -31.35 -13.14
CA ALA A 144 -25.38 -30.50 -12.40
C ALA A 144 -26.12 -29.35 -11.68
N GLU A 145 -27.25 -28.91 -12.22
CA GLU A 145 -27.97 -27.76 -11.70
C GLU A 145 -28.71 -28.14 -10.41
N ASP A 146 -29.27 -29.35 -10.38
CA ASP A 146 -29.91 -29.94 -9.21
C ASP A 146 -28.90 -30.21 -8.08
N VAL A 147 -27.72 -30.73 -8.43
CA VAL A 147 -26.63 -30.96 -7.46
C VAL A 147 -26.14 -29.63 -6.88
N ARG A 148 -25.96 -28.62 -7.73
CA ARG A 148 -25.56 -27.27 -7.31
C ARG A 148 -26.60 -26.62 -6.42
N GLU A 149 -27.89 -26.76 -6.72
CA GLU A 149 -28.97 -26.22 -5.90
C GLU A 149 -28.99 -26.85 -4.50
N LEU A 150 -28.85 -28.18 -4.41
CA LEU A 150 -28.74 -28.88 -3.14
C LEU A 150 -27.55 -28.38 -2.31
N LEU A 151 -26.35 -28.37 -2.92
CA LEU A 151 -25.12 -27.94 -2.25
C LEU A 151 -25.21 -26.49 -1.78
N SER A 152 -25.79 -25.59 -2.58
CA SER A 152 -25.94 -24.18 -2.20
C SER A 152 -26.79 -24.04 -0.93
N ARG A 153 -27.95 -24.72 -0.86
CA ARG A 153 -28.82 -24.70 0.31
C ARG A 153 -28.15 -25.32 1.55
N TYR A 154 -27.42 -26.42 1.36
CA TYR A 154 -26.64 -27.07 2.41
C TYR A 154 -25.57 -26.13 2.97
N PHE A 155 -24.74 -25.53 2.12
CA PHE A 155 -23.66 -24.63 2.54
C PHE A 155 -24.17 -23.35 3.19
N ASP A 156 -25.28 -22.78 2.73
CA ASP A 156 -25.90 -21.63 3.37
C ASP A 156 -26.36 -21.96 4.81
N THR A 157 -26.92 -23.16 4.99
CA THR A 157 -27.34 -23.65 6.31
C THR A 157 -26.13 -23.87 7.21
N CYS A 158 -25.09 -24.56 6.73
CA CYS A 158 -23.85 -24.78 7.47
C CYS A 158 -23.19 -23.47 7.87
N ARG A 159 -23.04 -22.53 6.93
CA ARG A 159 -22.45 -21.21 7.19
C ARG A 159 -23.23 -20.46 8.26
N THR A 160 -24.55 -20.46 8.18
CA THR A 160 -25.42 -19.80 9.16
C THR A 160 -25.20 -20.37 10.57
N ILE A 161 -25.13 -21.69 10.69
CA ILE A 161 -24.92 -22.37 11.98
C ILE A 161 -23.51 -22.11 12.51
N ILE A 162 -22.48 -22.29 11.68
CA ILE A 162 -21.07 -22.12 12.06
C ILE A 162 -20.82 -20.70 12.57
N VAL A 163 -21.26 -19.69 11.81
CA VAL A 163 -21.12 -18.28 12.21
C VAL A 163 -21.90 -17.98 13.49
N ARG A 164 -23.10 -18.55 13.66
CA ARG A 164 -23.91 -18.37 14.88
C ARG A 164 -23.19 -18.85 16.14
N TYR A 165 -22.36 -19.88 16.05
CA TYR A 165 -21.58 -20.40 17.17
C TYR A 165 -20.16 -19.81 17.24
N GLY A 166 -19.84 -18.78 16.45
CA GLY A 166 -18.55 -18.10 16.47
C GLY A 166 -17.44 -18.83 15.73
N GLY A 167 -17.77 -19.84 14.92
CA GLY A 167 -16.83 -20.49 14.01
C GLY A 167 -16.65 -19.70 12.71
N THR A 168 -15.61 -20.06 11.97
CA THR A 168 -15.32 -19.53 10.63
C THR A 168 -15.27 -20.69 9.65
N VAL A 169 -15.85 -20.51 8.47
CA VAL A 169 -15.70 -21.47 7.36
C VAL A 169 -14.39 -21.14 6.65
N GLU A 170 -13.47 -22.10 6.62
CA GLU A 170 -12.20 -21.99 5.93
C GLU A 170 -12.36 -22.35 4.45
N LYS A 171 -13.00 -23.50 4.15
CA LYS A 171 -13.20 -23.94 2.76
C LYS A 171 -14.32 -24.97 2.60
N PHE A 172 -14.82 -25.07 1.37
CA PHE A 172 -15.68 -26.15 0.91
C PHE A 172 -14.87 -27.09 0.01
N ILE A 173 -15.03 -28.40 0.20
CA ILE A 173 -14.28 -29.44 -0.54
C ILE A 173 -15.28 -30.48 -1.03
N GLY A 174 -15.77 -30.34 -2.27
CA GLY A 174 -16.86 -31.19 -2.75
C GLY A 174 -18.13 -30.86 -1.96
N ASP A 175 -18.66 -31.84 -1.22
CA ASP A 175 -19.76 -31.71 -0.27
C ASP A 175 -19.34 -31.50 1.19
N ALA A 176 -18.04 -31.55 1.47
CA ALA A 176 -17.52 -31.30 2.81
C ALA A 176 -17.37 -29.80 3.11
N VAL A 177 -17.57 -29.44 4.38
CA VAL A 177 -17.30 -28.11 4.95
C VAL A 177 -16.23 -28.20 6.05
N MET A 178 -15.33 -27.23 6.04
CA MET A 178 -14.26 -27.00 7.02
C MET A 178 -14.33 -25.57 7.54
#